data_AF-A0A132NIB4-F1
#
_entry.id   AF-A0A132NIB4-F1
#
_cell.length_a   1.000
_cell.length_b   1.000
_cell.length_c   1.000
_cell.angle_alpha   90.00
_cell.angle_beta   90.00
_cell.angle_gamma   90.00
#
_symmetry.space_group_name_H-M   'P 1'
#
loop_
_entity.id
_entity.type
_entity.pdbx_description
1 polymer ?
#
loop_
_entity_poly.entity_id
_entity_poly.type
_entity_poly.pdbx_seq_one_letter_code
_entity_poly.pdbx_strand_id
1 'polypeptide(L)'
;VVEADLLVVACGVRPETALAEAAGLKVDRGVVVDDQLRTCDPAIYAIGDCAEHDGTVYGLVAPAWEQARVVADVITGADPRTRYAGSRVVTRLKATGVDLAAMGDTQVEEDEEHEVLQFVDPTRGIYKKVVIRDDRLVGAILLGENATVGTVTQLFDRSAPVPVDRRALLFADLRGQAARTVESPVQIPDRTTICQCNSVTKSAITKSWLAGARSVEDVIKETRATTGCGGCRDTVEGIVEWLAASDPQTTGSCA
;
A
#
# COMPACT_ATOMS: atom_id res chain seq x y z
N VAL A 1 -40.38 -12.15 -1.43
CA VAL A 1 -39.99 -11.66 -0.09
C VAL A 1 -39.02 -12.66 0.48
N VAL A 2 -37.88 -12.21 1.01
CA VAL A 2 -36.95 -13.08 1.74
C VAL A 2 -37.13 -12.74 3.22
N GLU A 3 -37.68 -13.67 4.00
CA GLU A 3 -37.79 -13.53 5.46
C GLU A 3 -36.39 -13.60 6.08
N ALA A 4 -35.99 -12.59 6.86
CA ALA A 4 -34.66 -12.53 7.47
C ALA A 4 -34.67 -11.71 8.76
N ASP A 5 -33.90 -12.16 9.76
CA ASP A 5 -33.69 -11.43 11.02
C ASP A 5 -32.69 -10.27 10.88
N LEU A 6 -31.79 -10.35 9.89
CA LEU A 6 -30.79 -9.32 9.58
C LEU A 6 -30.49 -9.30 8.08
N LEU A 7 -30.40 -8.09 7.51
CA LEU A 7 -29.93 -7.83 6.15
C LEU A 7 -28.66 -6.98 6.20
N VAL A 8 -27.56 -7.49 5.64
CA VAL A 8 -26.32 -6.73 5.44
C VAL A 8 -26.19 -6.37 3.97
N VAL A 9 -26.00 -5.09 3.68
CA VAL A 9 -25.85 -4.57 2.31
C VAL A 9 -24.39 -4.17 2.08
N ALA A 10 -23.71 -4.88 1.19
CA ALA A 10 -22.31 -4.63 0.81
C ALA A 10 -22.20 -4.44 -0.72
N CYS A 11 -22.94 -3.48 -1.27
CA CYS A 11 -23.06 -3.22 -2.70
C CYS A 11 -22.18 -2.05 -3.20
N GLY A 12 -21.08 -1.78 -2.49
CA GLY A 12 -20.21 -0.64 -2.76
C GLY A 12 -20.62 0.65 -2.05
N VAL A 13 -19.78 1.68 -2.19
CA VAL A 13 -19.96 3.02 -1.63
C VAL A 13 -19.92 4.06 -2.74
N ARG A 14 -20.39 5.27 -2.45
CA ARG A 14 -20.33 6.42 -3.37
C ARG A 14 -19.66 7.61 -2.65
N PRO A 15 -18.91 8.46 -3.36
CA PRO A 15 -18.44 9.73 -2.84
C PRO A 15 -19.58 10.55 -2.22
N GLU A 16 -19.35 11.10 -1.03
CA GLU A 16 -20.27 12.05 -0.39
C GLU A 16 -19.95 13.47 -0.90
N THR A 17 -20.76 13.96 -1.84
CA THR A 17 -20.53 15.21 -2.59
C THR A 17 -21.55 16.30 -2.29
N ALA A 18 -22.56 16.04 -1.44
CA ALA A 18 -23.71 16.94 -1.30
C ALA A 18 -23.31 18.35 -0.85
N LEU A 19 -22.32 18.47 0.03
CA LEU A 19 -21.80 19.77 0.49
C LEU A 19 -21.11 20.55 -0.65
N ALA A 20 -20.33 19.85 -1.48
CA ALA A 20 -19.60 20.46 -2.59
C ALA A 20 -20.58 20.96 -3.67
N GLU A 21 -21.60 20.15 -3.99
CA GLU A 21 -22.66 20.53 -4.92
C GLU A 21 -23.45 21.75 -4.43
N ALA A 22 -23.86 21.75 -3.15
CA ALA A 22 -24.56 22.87 -2.54
C ALA A 22 -23.72 24.17 -2.52
N ALA A 23 -22.39 24.03 -2.44
CA ALA A 23 -21.45 25.14 -2.52
C ALA A 23 -21.12 25.58 -3.96
N GLY A 24 -21.70 24.93 -4.98
CA GLY A 24 -21.43 25.24 -6.39
C GLY A 24 -20.06 24.80 -6.89
N LEU A 25 -19.42 23.85 -6.19
CA LEU A 25 -18.15 23.26 -6.61
C LEU A 25 -18.37 22.25 -7.72
N LYS A 26 -17.34 22.06 -8.55
CA LYS A 26 -17.38 21.06 -9.62
C LYS A 26 -17.38 19.64 -9.03
N VAL A 27 -18.37 18.85 -9.42
CA VAL A 27 -18.54 17.44 -9.04
C VAL A 27 -18.82 16.63 -10.31
N ASP A 28 -18.23 15.43 -10.40
CA ASP A 28 -18.58 14.40 -11.39
C ASP A 28 -18.82 13.05 -10.68
N ARG A 29 -17.87 12.12 -10.70
CA ARG A 29 -17.92 10.92 -9.84
C ARG A 29 -17.65 11.27 -8.38
N GLY A 30 -16.79 12.26 -8.14
CA GLY A 30 -16.48 12.85 -6.85
C GLY A 30 -16.28 14.37 -6.95
N VAL A 31 -15.80 14.99 -5.88
CA VAL A 31 -15.40 16.41 -5.89
C VAL A 31 -14.15 16.55 -6.74
N VAL A 32 -14.25 17.26 -7.86
CA VAL A 32 -13.16 17.36 -8.84
C VAL A 32 -12.06 18.25 -8.29
N VAL A 33 -10.82 17.73 -8.29
CA VAL A 33 -9.65 18.44 -7.78
C VAL A 33 -8.46 18.46 -8.74
N ASP A 34 -7.61 19.48 -8.62
CA ASP A 34 -6.33 19.60 -9.33
C ASP A 34 -5.21 18.78 -8.65
N ASP A 35 -3.99 18.84 -9.17
CA ASP A 35 -2.83 18.12 -8.61
C ASP A 35 -2.42 18.59 -7.20
N GLN A 36 -2.88 19.75 -6.75
CA GLN A 36 -2.68 20.21 -5.36
C GLN A 36 -3.89 19.91 -4.49
N LEU A 37 -4.83 19.14 -5.03
CA LEU A 37 -6.09 18.71 -4.46
C LEU A 37 -7.05 19.86 -4.12
N ARG A 38 -6.92 20.97 -4.86
CA ARG A 38 -7.84 22.10 -4.79
C ARG A 38 -9.03 21.86 -5.68
N THR A 39 -10.19 22.28 -5.21
CA THR A 39 -11.40 22.36 -6.04
C THR A 39 -11.32 23.54 -7.00
N CYS A 40 -12.41 23.83 -7.73
CA CYS A 40 -12.50 25.06 -8.52
C CYS A 40 -12.49 26.34 -7.67
N ASP A 41 -12.73 26.26 -6.36
CA ASP A 41 -12.44 27.34 -5.42
C ASP A 41 -11.04 27.14 -4.81
N PRO A 42 -10.09 28.08 -5.00
CA PRO A 42 -8.72 27.96 -4.48
C PRO A 42 -8.60 27.85 -2.96
N ALA A 43 -9.63 28.25 -2.21
CA ALA A 43 -9.65 28.16 -0.75
C ALA A 43 -10.16 26.80 -0.23
N ILE A 44 -10.71 25.96 -1.11
CA ILE A 44 -11.36 24.70 -0.73
C ILE A 44 -10.60 23.52 -1.36
N TYR A 45 -10.28 22.54 -0.51
CA TYR A 45 -9.60 21.29 -0.88
C TYR A 45 -10.53 20.11 -0.64
N ALA A 46 -10.35 19.03 -1.40
CA ALA A 46 -11.01 17.74 -1.14
C ALA A 46 -9.97 16.62 -1.19
N ILE A 47 -10.05 15.68 -0.24
CA ILE A 47 -9.15 14.53 -0.13
C ILE A 47 -9.94 13.28 0.30
N GLY A 48 -9.33 12.12 0.15
CA GLY A 48 -9.90 10.83 0.49
C GLY A 48 -10.97 10.38 -0.49
N ASP A 49 -11.92 9.61 0.02
CA ASP A 49 -12.90 8.89 -0.80
C ASP A 49 -13.87 9.80 -1.56
N CYS A 50 -14.01 11.07 -1.16
CA CYS A 50 -14.85 12.03 -1.87
C CYS A 50 -14.14 12.75 -3.02
N ALA A 51 -12.81 12.68 -3.09
CA ALA A 51 -12.02 13.42 -4.07
C ALA A 51 -11.88 12.64 -5.38
N GLU A 52 -12.07 13.36 -6.48
CA GLU A 52 -11.82 12.88 -7.83
C GLU A 52 -10.60 13.63 -8.41
N HIS A 53 -9.49 12.92 -8.55
CA HIS A 53 -8.26 13.42 -9.17
C HIS A 53 -8.05 12.74 -10.52
N ASP A 54 -7.93 13.54 -11.58
CA ASP A 54 -7.77 13.05 -12.97
C ASP A 54 -8.79 11.96 -13.36
N GLY A 55 -10.07 12.21 -13.04
CA GLY A 55 -11.18 11.29 -13.33
C GLY A 55 -11.25 10.04 -12.43
N THR A 56 -10.36 9.93 -11.44
CA THR A 56 -10.23 8.74 -10.58
C THR A 56 -10.67 9.02 -9.15
N VAL A 57 -11.54 8.14 -8.63
CA VAL A 57 -11.91 8.06 -7.20
C VAL A 57 -11.34 6.76 -6.64
N TYR A 58 -10.48 6.87 -5.63
CA TYR A 58 -9.68 5.73 -5.17
C TYR A 58 -10.39 4.83 -4.14
N GLY A 59 -11.12 5.40 -3.19
CA GLY A 59 -11.83 4.63 -2.15
C GLY A 59 -10.91 3.81 -1.24
N LEU A 60 -9.68 4.27 -1.00
CA LEU A 60 -8.65 3.51 -0.31
C LEU A 60 -7.83 4.39 0.64
N VAL A 61 -7.40 3.77 1.75
CA VAL A 61 -6.67 4.44 2.83
C VAL A 61 -5.31 4.99 2.39
N ALA A 62 -4.54 4.24 1.58
CA ALA A 62 -3.20 4.68 1.16
C ALA A 62 -3.26 5.94 0.27
N PRO A 63 -4.10 6.00 -0.79
CA PRO A 63 -4.36 7.23 -1.53
C PRO A 63 -4.81 8.40 -0.66
N ALA A 64 -5.70 8.17 0.32
CA ALA A 64 -6.14 9.22 1.23
C ALA A 64 -4.98 9.82 2.05
N TRP A 65 -4.01 9.01 2.49
CA TRP A 65 -2.81 9.50 3.19
C TRP A 65 -1.86 10.29 2.27
N GLU A 66 -1.66 9.84 1.03
CA GLU A 66 -0.87 10.56 0.04
C GLU A 66 -1.48 11.93 -0.26
N GLN A 67 -2.80 11.96 -0.44
CA GLN A 67 -3.56 13.18 -0.65
C GLN A 67 -3.49 14.13 0.54
N ALA A 68 -3.65 13.60 1.77
CA ALA A 68 -3.54 14.39 2.99
C ALA A 68 -2.15 15.04 3.15
N ARG A 69 -1.07 14.33 2.78
CA ARG A 69 0.30 14.88 2.82
C ARG A 69 0.45 16.06 1.87
N VAL A 70 -0.02 15.91 0.62
CA VAL A 70 0.05 16.96 -0.39
C VAL A 70 -0.67 18.22 0.11
N VAL A 71 -1.88 18.08 0.62
CA VAL A 71 -2.65 19.22 1.14
C VAL A 71 -2.01 19.83 2.39
N ALA A 72 -1.47 19.00 3.29
CA ALA A 72 -0.76 19.49 4.48
C ALA A 72 0.47 20.32 4.10
N ASP A 73 1.29 19.85 3.15
CA ASP A 73 2.48 20.57 2.69
C ASP A 73 2.12 21.90 2.00
N VAL A 74 1.04 21.93 1.22
CA VAL A 74 0.53 23.14 0.56
C VAL A 74 0.01 24.16 1.58
N ILE A 75 -0.89 23.75 2.49
CA ILE A 75 -1.55 24.67 3.44
C ILE A 75 -0.55 25.19 4.49
N THR A 76 0.39 24.36 4.95
CA THR A 76 1.40 24.79 5.92
C THR A 76 2.53 25.60 5.29
N GLY A 77 2.66 25.57 3.96
CA GLY A 77 3.76 26.16 3.23
C GLY A 77 5.08 25.39 3.35
N ALA A 78 5.07 24.15 3.84
CA ALA A 78 6.25 23.30 3.94
C ALA A 78 6.83 22.94 2.56
N ASP A 79 5.94 22.62 1.60
CA ASP A 79 6.28 22.53 0.17
C ASP A 79 5.09 23.01 -0.69
N PRO A 80 5.01 24.31 -1.02
CA PRO A 80 3.91 24.86 -1.80
C PRO A 80 3.82 24.33 -3.24
N ARG A 81 4.83 23.60 -3.72
CA ARG A 81 4.90 23.07 -5.09
C ARG A 81 4.61 21.58 -5.15
N THR A 82 4.36 20.93 -4.02
CA THR A 82 4.01 19.51 -4.00
C THR A 82 2.76 19.24 -4.83
N ARG A 83 2.72 18.06 -5.45
CA ARG A 83 1.65 17.61 -6.34
C ARG A 83 1.36 16.14 -6.10
N TYR A 84 0.08 15.82 -6.12
CA TYR A 84 -0.42 14.46 -6.19
C TYR A 84 -0.44 14.01 -7.66
N ALA A 85 0.22 12.90 -7.96
CA ALA A 85 0.35 12.35 -9.31
C ALA A 85 -0.52 11.10 -9.54
N GLY A 86 -1.52 10.90 -8.68
CA GLY A 86 -2.28 9.65 -8.60
C GLY A 86 -1.56 8.56 -7.80
N SER A 87 -2.32 7.55 -7.38
CA SER A 87 -1.81 6.43 -6.57
C SER A 87 -1.79 5.12 -7.35
N ARG A 88 -0.76 4.31 -7.12
CA ARG A 88 -0.74 2.91 -7.53
C ARG A 88 -1.50 2.09 -6.51
N VAL A 89 -2.59 1.46 -6.94
CA VAL A 89 -3.51 0.76 -6.04
C VAL A 89 -3.06 -0.68 -5.81
N VAL A 90 -2.87 -1.00 -4.54
CA VAL A 90 -2.68 -2.37 -4.03
C VAL A 90 -3.77 -2.63 -3.00
N THR A 91 -4.63 -3.60 -3.28
CA THR A 91 -5.71 -4.03 -2.39
C THR A 91 -5.31 -5.32 -1.69
N ARG A 92 -5.45 -5.34 -0.36
CA ARG A 92 -5.27 -6.54 0.47
C ARG A 92 -6.57 -6.83 1.21
N LEU A 93 -7.06 -8.05 1.11
CA LEU A 93 -8.25 -8.47 1.86
C LEU A 93 -7.85 -8.86 3.28
N LYS A 94 -8.51 -8.28 4.28
CA LYS A 94 -8.32 -8.60 5.71
C LYS A 94 -9.44 -9.52 6.21
N ALA A 95 -9.74 -10.58 5.49
CA ALA A 95 -10.75 -11.56 5.91
C ALA A 95 -10.04 -12.78 6.49
N THR A 96 -10.49 -13.25 7.65
CA THR A 96 -9.94 -14.45 8.29
C THR A 96 -10.03 -15.63 7.33
N GLY A 97 -8.91 -16.32 7.09
CA GLY A 97 -8.84 -17.46 6.19
C GLY A 97 -8.72 -17.12 4.70
N VAL A 98 -8.66 -15.84 4.33
CA VAL A 98 -8.43 -15.41 2.93
C VAL A 98 -7.25 -14.45 2.88
N ASP A 99 -6.12 -14.93 2.35
CA ASP A 99 -4.98 -14.07 2.01
C ASP A 99 -5.06 -13.71 0.53
N LEU A 100 -5.47 -12.47 0.24
CA LEU A 100 -5.60 -11.95 -1.12
C LEU A 100 -4.84 -10.63 -1.24
N ALA A 101 -3.95 -10.55 -2.22
CA ALA A 101 -3.44 -9.29 -2.78
C ALA A 101 -3.91 -9.15 -4.23
N ALA A 102 -4.39 -7.97 -4.60
CA ALA A 102 -4.64 -7.60 -5.98
C ALA A 102 -4.06 -6.20 -6.24
N MET A 103 -3.51 -5.98 -7.42
CA MET A 103 -2.93 -4.69 -7.79
C MET A 103 -2.98 -4.47 -9.29
N GLY A 104 -3.06 -3.20 -9.68
CA GLY A 104 -3.01 -2.78 -11.08
C GLY A 104 -4.12 -3.38 -11.97
N ASP A 105 -3.84 -3.44 -13.27
CA ASP A 105 -4.77 -3.99 -14.25
C ASP A 105 -4.51 -5.49 -14.45
N THR A 106 -5.53 -6.29 -14.17
CA THR A 106 -5.50 -7.75 -14.27
C THR A 106 -6.46 -8.27 -15.31
N GLN A 107 -7.28 -7.41 -15.90
CA GLN A 107 -8.28 -7.71 -16.93
C GLN A 107 -7.75 -7.27 -18.30
N VAL A 108 -6.59 -7.80 -18.67
CA VAL A 108 -6.03 -7.61 -20.01
C VAL A 108 -6.48 -8.74 -20.93
N GLU A 109 -6.66 -8.41 -22.21
CA GLU A 109 -6.78 -9.41 -23.26
C GLU A 109 -5.41 -10.07 -23.47
N GLU A 110 -5.39 -11.33 -23.90
CA GLU A 110 -4.15 -11.98 -24.34
C GLU A 110 -3.78 -11.40 -25.70
N ASP A 111 -2.88 -10.41 -25.68
CA ASP A 111 -2.34 -9.76 -26.87
C ASP A 111 -0.79 -9.86 -26.89
N GLU A 112 -0.17 -9.33 -27.94
CA GLU A 112 1.29 -9.34 -28.08
C GLU A 112 2.00 -8.35 -27.11
N GLU A 113 1.26 -7.43 -26.49
CA GLU A 113 1.80 -6.41 -25.59
C GLU A 113 1.88 -6.90 -24.14
N HIS A 114 1.01 -7.83 -23.74
CA HIS A 114 0.87 -8.31 -22.37
C HIS A 114 1.34 -9.75 -22.21
N GLU A 115 2.37 -9.95 -21.40
CA GLU A 115 2.77 -11.27 -20.92
C GLU A 115 1.96 -11.63 -19.66
N VAL A 116 1.14 -12.66 -19.74
CA VAL A 116 0.29 -13.15 -18.63
C VAL A 116 0.81 -14.49 -18.11
N LEU A 117 1.11 -14.57 -16.81
CA LEU A 117 1.44 -15.82 -16.14
C LEU A 117 0.39 -16.15 -15.09
N GLN A 118 -0.09 -17.40 -15.11
CA GLN A 118 -1.13 -17.87 -14.20
C GLN A 118 -0.80 -19.24 -13.61
N PHE A 119 -1.08 -19.41 -12.32
CA PHE A 119 -1.04 -20.67 -11.60
C PHE A 119 -2.32 -20.85 -10.78
N VAL A 120 -2.90 -22.05 -10.82
CA VAL A 120 -4.15 -22.38 -10.13
C VAL A 120 -4.01 -23.74 -9.44
N ASP A 121 -4.26 -23.78 -8.14
CA ASP A 121 -4.42 -25.02 -7.36
C ASP A 121 -5.72 -24.91 -6.55
N PRO A 122 -6.86 -25.38 -7.10
CA PRO A 122 -8.15 -25.28 -6.45
C PRO A 122 -8.23 -26.07 -5.13
N THR A 123 -7.52 -27.20 -5.05
CA THR A 123 -7.51 -28.05 -3.86
C THR A 123 -6.89 -27.35 -2.67
N ARG A 124 -5.86 -26.53 -2.92
CA ARG A 124 -5.19 -25.70 -1.89
C ARG A 124 -5.73 -24.28 -1.79
N GLY A 125 -6.73 -23.92 -2.60
CA GLY A 125 -7.27 -22.56 -2.65
C GLY A 125 -6.26 -21.51 -3.12
N ILE A 126 -5.31 -21.89 -3.98
CA ILE A 126 -4.27 -21.00 -4.49
C ILE A 126 -4.62 -20.53 -5.89
N TYR A 127 -4.56 -19.22 -6.10
CA TYR A 127 -4.64 -18.60 -7.42
C TYR A 127 -3.60 -17.50 -7.51
N LYS A 128 -2.76 -17.54 -8.53
CA LYS A 128 -1.75 -16.51 -8.78
C LYS A 128 -1.82 -16.11 -10.25
N LYS A 129 -1.98 -14.81 -10.52
CA LYS A 129 -1.92 -14.22 -11.84
C LYS A 129 -1.00 -13.00 -11.78
N VAL A 130 -0.10 -12.86 -12.75
CA VAL A 130 0.67 -11.63 -12.95
C VAL A 130 0.54 -11.21 -14.41
N VAL A 131 0.49 -9.91 -14.63
CA VAL A 131 0.41 -9.28 -15.94
C VAL A 131 1.61 -8.36 -16.09
N ILE A 132 2.34 -8.54 -17.18
CA ILE A 132 3.61 -7.88 -17.46
C ILE A 132 3.49 -7.16 -18.80
N ARG A 133 4.00 -5.93 -18.88
CA ARG A 133 4.17 -5.16 -20.11
C ARG A 133 5.52 -4.46 -20.07
N ASP A 134 6.28 -4.50 -21.16
CA ASP A 134 7.61 -3.87 -21.25
C ASP A 134 8.55 -4.23 -20.09
N ASP A 135 8.63 -5.52 -19.74
CA ASP A 135 9.41 -6.02 -18.59
C ASP A 135 8.99 -5.43 -17.23
N ARG A 136 7.76 -4.92 -17.08
CA ARG A 136 7.26 -4.33 -15.82
C ARG A 136 5.92 -4.91 -15.43
N LEU A 137 5.69 -5.04 -14.12
CA LEU A 137 4.40 -5.46 -13.58
C LEU A 137 3.36 -4.37 -13.77
N VAL A 138 2.28 -4.69 -14.51
CA VAL A 138 1.11 -3.82 -14.68
C VAL A 138 -0.09 -4.30 -13.87
N GLY A 139 -0.12 -5.56 -13.44
CA GLY A 139 -1.07 -6.03 -12.44
C GLY A 139 -0.76 -7.43 -11.90
N ALA A 140 -1.40 -7.77 -10.78
CA ALA A 140 -1.29 -9.09 -10.18
C ALA A 140 -2.50 -9.43 -9.30
N ILE A 141 -2.81 -10.72 -9.20
CA ILE A 141 -3.73 -11.32 -8.22
C ILE A 141 -2.98 -12.46 -7.53
N LEU A 142 -2.87 -12.44 -6.22
CA LEU A 142 -2.20 -13.47 -5.41
C LEU A 142 -3.14 -13.88 -4.28
N LEU A 143 -3.65 -15.11 -4.35
CA LEU A 143 -4.60 -15.71 -3.42
C LEU A 143 -4.01 -16.97 -2.78
N GLY A 144 -4.22 -17.09 -1.47
CA GLY A 144 -3.85 -18.25 -0.67
C GLY A 144 -2.42 -18.15 -0.14
N GLU A 145 -1.43 -18.40 -0.99
CA GLU A 145 -0.01 -18.36 -0.61
C GLU A 145 0.61 -16.98 -0.86
N ASN A 146 1.22 -16.39 0.17
CA ASN A 146 1.63 -14.99 0.17
C ASN A 146 3.14 -14.72 0.08
N ALA A 147 3.97 -15.77 -0.03
CA ALA A 147 5.42 -15.64 0.05
C ALA A 147 6.03 -14.65 -0.98
N THR A 148 5.39 -14.48 -2.14
CA THR A 148 5.85 -13.54 -3.18
C THR A 148 5.16 -12.18 -3.15
N VAL A 149 4.12 -11.98 -2.34
CA VAL A 149 3.29 -10.76 -2.34
C VAL A 149 4.13 -9.50 -2.12
N GLY A 150 5.03 -9.52 -1.12
CA GLY A 150 5.86 -8.36 -0.80
C GLY A 150 6.74 -7.94 -1.97
N THR A 151 7.40 -8.90 -2.63
CA THR A 151 8.24 -8.61 -3.79
C THR A 151 7.44 -8.17 -5.01
N VAL A 152 6.31 -8.82 -5.30
CA VAL A 152 5.44 -8.43 -6.42
C VAL A 152 4.89 -7.01 -6.22
N THR A 153 4.48 -6.69 -4.99
CA THR A 153 4.04 -5.34 -4.61
C THR A 153 5.16 -4.32 -4.83
N GLN A 154 6.38 -4.61 -4.39
CA GLN A 154 7.51 -3.70 -4.55
C GLN A 154 7.88 -3.47 -6.02
N LEU A 155 7.89 -4.52 -6.84
CA LEU A 155 8.16 -4.41 -8.27
C LEU A 155 7.08 -3.60 -8.98
N PHE A 156 5.82 -3.79 -8.59
CA PHE A 156 4.69 -3.00 -9.08
C PHE A 156 4.85 -1.54 -8.66
N ASP A 157 4.96 -1.22 -7.37
CA ASP A 157 5.02 0.15 -6.85
C ASP A 157 6.16 0.97 -7.47
N ARG A 158 7.32 0.35 -7.66
CA ARG A 158 8.51 1.01 -8.21
C ARG A 158 8.55 1.04 -9.73
N SER A 159 7.58 0.41 -10.40
CA SER A 159 7.66 0.09 -11.82
C SER A 159 9.06 -0.45 -12.14
N ALA A 160 9.56 -1.45 -11.40
CA ALA A 160 10.91 -1.99 -11.57
C ALA A 160 10.89 -3.12 -12.62
N PRO A 161 12.03 -3.38 -13.31
CA PRO A 161 12.13 -4.53 -14.21
C PRO A 161 11.83 -5.84 -13.48
N VAL A 162 11.00 -6.70 -14.08
CA VAL A 162 10.72 -8.04 -13.55
C VAL A 162 11.90 -8.99 -13.80
N PRO A 163 12.07 -10.05 -12.98
CA PRO A 163 13.15 -11.01 -13.16
C PRO A 163 13.10 -11.68 -14.54
N VAL A 164 14.25 -12.12 -15.05
CA VAL A 164 14.33 -12.90 -16.31
C VAL A 164 13.52 -14.20 -16.19
N ASP A 165 13.64 -14.91 -15.07
CA ASP A 165 12.76 -16.05 -14.78
C ASP A 165 11.45 -15.56 -14.15
N ARG A 166 10.43 -15.40 -14.98
CA ARG A 166 9.09 -14.92 -14.57
C ARG A 166 8.43 -15.80 -13.52
N ARG A 167 8.79 -17.09 -13.44
CA ARG A 167 8.22 -18.01 -12.44
C ARG A 167 8.56 -17.59 -11.02
N ALA A 168 9.65 -16.85 -10.83
CA ALA A 168 10.05 -16.25 -9.56
C ALA A 168 9.08 -15.17 -9.03
N LEU A 169 8.10 -14.76 -9.84
CA LEU A 169 6.99 -13.90 -9.43
C LEU A 169 5.86 -14.71 -8.78
N LEU A 170 5.69 -15.97 -9.19
CA LEU A 170 4.64 -16.86 -8.68
C LEU A 170 5.13 -17.73 -7.53
N PHE A 171 6.40 -18.14 -7.55
CA PHE A 171 6.96 -19.10 -6.60
C PHE A 171 8.23 -18.54 -5.96
N ALA A 172 8.22 -18.41 -4.63
CA ALA A 172 9.36 -17.92 -3.87
C ALA A 172 10.57 -18.87 -3.97
N ASP A 173 10.33 -20.19 -3.99
CA ASP A 173 11.38 -21.22 -3.95
C ASP A 173 12.11 -21.45 -5.28
N LEU A 174 11.60 -20.90 -6.39
CA LEU A 174 12.28 -20.93 -7.70
C LEU A 174 13.30 -19.81 -7.87
N ARG A 175 13.27 -18.80 -6.99
CA ARG A 175 14.45 -18.00 -6.73
C ARG A 175 15.41 -18.95 -6.03
N GLY A 176 16.30 -19.58 -6.79
CA GLY A 176 17.28 -20.51 -6.23
C GLY A 176 17.87 -19.95 -4.94
N GLN A 177 18.33 -20.82 -4.04
CA GLN A 177 18.81 -20.54 -2.68
C GLN A 177 19.75 -19.32 -2.49
N ALA A 178 20.18 -18.64 -3.55
CA ALA A 178 20.71 -17.29 -3.58
C ALA A 178 19.61 -16.20 -3.63
N ALA A 179 18.87 -16.01 -2.52
CA ALA A 179 18.33 -14.72 -2.05
C ALA A 179 17.31 -14.90 -0.89
N ARG A 180 17.59 -15.82 0.06
CA ARG A 180 17.23 -15.57 1.46
C ARG A 180 18.38 -14.85 2.16
N THR A 181 18.90 -13.79 1.53
CA THR A 181 19.25 -12.65 2.37
C THR A 181 17.92 -11.97 2.61
N VAL A 182 17.35 -12.16 3.80
CA VAL A 182 16.63 -11.04 4.43
C VAL A 182 17.57 -9.87 4.17
N GLU A 183 17.20 -8.91 3.31
CA GLU A 183 18.01 -7.70 3.15
C GLU A 183 18.23 -7.24 4.57
N SER A 184 19.48 -7.33 5.05
CA SER A 184 19.77 -7.02 6.43
C SER A 184 19.14 -5.65 6.68
N PRO A 185 18.40 -5.42 7.76
CA PRO A 185 17.77 -4.13 8.00
C PRO A 185 18.74 -2.95 7.86
N VAL A 186 20.05 -3.19 8.03
CA VAL A 186 21.15 -2.29 7.67
C VAL A 186 21.09 -1.78 6.22
N GLN A 187 20.88 -2.67 5.25
CA GLN A 187 20.96 -2.41 3.81
C GLN A 187 19.69 -1.75 3.24
N ILE A 188 18.56 -1.84 3.93
CA ILE A 188 17.32 -1.20 3.49
C ILE A 188 17.50 0.34 3.54
N PRO A 189 17.29 1.09 2.44
CA PRO A 189 17.39 2.55 2.48
C PRO A 189 16.33 3.18 3.40
N ASP A 190 16.70 4.25 4.11
CA ASP A 190 15.85 4.95 5.08
C ASP A 190 14.51 5.48 4.54
N ARG A 191 14.48 5.81 3.24
CA ARG A 191 13.27 6.27 2.53
C ARG A 191 12.33 5.15 2.10
N THR A 192 12.72 3.88 2.27
CA THR A 192 11.91 2.74 1.84
C THR A 192 10.64 2.64 2.67
N THR A 193 9.48 2.66 2.01
CA THR A 193 8.19 2.35 2.64
C THR A 193 8.17 0.89 3.08
N ILE A 194 8.02 0.66 4.39
CA ILE A 194 7.90 -0.66 5.02
C ILE A 194 6.42 -1.02 5.16
N CYS A 195 5.58 -0.09 5.62
CA CYS A 195 4.13 -0.30 5.73
C CYS A 195 3.40 0.54 4.68
N GLN A 196 2.84 -0.11 3.65
CA GLN A 196 2.12 0.61 2.59
C GLN A 196 0.82 1.25 3.10
N CYS A 197 0.04 0.54 3.92
CA CYS A 197 -1.27 1.01 4.38
C CYS A 197 -1.20 2.31 5.21
N ASN A 198 -0.13 2.48 5.99
CA ASN A 198 0.07 3.65 6.84
C ASN A 198 1.26 4.50 6.36
N SER A 199 1.80 4.18 5.18
CA SER A 199 2.97 4.79 4.55
C SER A 199 4.15 5.01 5.51
N VAL A 200 4.47 4.00 6.32
CA VAL A 200 5.56 4.07 7.30
C VAL A 200 6.86 3.67 6.61
N THR A 201 7.86 4.55 6.62
CA THR A 201 9.19 4.28 6.09
C THR A 201 10.10 3.61 7.13
N LYS A 202 11.22 3.01 6.69
CA LYS A 202 12.27 2.53 7.59
C LYS A 202 12.73 3.64 8.54
N SER A 203 12.96 4.85 8.02
CA SER A 203 13.36 6.00 8.84
C SER A 203 12.31 6.39 9.89
N ALA A 204 11.02 6.25 9.61
CA ALA A 204 9.98 6.48 10.62
C ALA A 204 10.06 5.47 11.77
N ILE A 205 10.32 4.19 11.45
CA ILE A 205 10.54 3.14 12.46
C ILE A 205 11.79 3.45 13.28
N THR A 206 12.93 3.71 12.63
CA THR A 206 14.19 4.06 13.31
C THR A 206 14.04 5.32 14.17
N LYS A 207 13.34 6.35 13.69
CA LYS A 207 13.07 7.57 14.48
C LYS A 207 12.21 7.28 15.70
N SER A 208 11.19 6.42 15.59
CA SER A 208 10.39 6.02 16.75
C SER A 208 11.22 5.31 17.81
N TRP A 209 12.17 4.45 17.39
CA TRP A 209 13.15 3.85 18.29
C TRP A 209 14.02 4.91 18.96
N LEU A 210 14.64 5.82 18.20
CA LEU A 210 15.46 6.88 18.78
C LEU A 210 14.67 7.81 19.73
N ALA A 211 13.36 7.94 19.53
CA ALA A 211 12.45 8.70 20.41
C ALA A 211 12.01 7.93 21.68
N GLY A 212 12.35 6.64 21.80
CA GLY A 212 12.11 5.86 23.02
C GLY A 212 11.34 4.56 22.84
N ALA A 213 10.83 4.24 21.64
CA ALA A 213 10.18 2.95 21.38
C ALA A 213 11.19 1.81 21.55
N ARG A 214 10.82 0.72 22.25
CA ARG A 214 11.74 -0.40 22.53
C ARG A 214 11.15 -1.78 22.25
N SER A 215 9.91 -1.84 21.79
CA SER A 215 9.21 -3.05 21.40
C SER A 215 8.51 -2.86 20.06
N VAL A 216 8.09 -3.97 19.45
CA VAL A 216 7.26 -3.94 18.24
C VAL A 216 5.94 -3.22 18.55
N GLU A 217 5.37 -3.46 19.73
CA GLU A 217 4.15 -2.80 20.21
C GLU A 217 4.31 -1.29 20.30
N ASP A 218 5.43 -0.79 20.81
CA ASP A 218 5.71 0.65 20.87
C ASP A 218 5.82 1.26 19.46
N VAL A 219 6.53 0.59 18.56
CA VAL A 219 6.65 1.04 17.15
C VAL A 219 5.27 1.05 16.49
N ILE A 220 4.43 0.03 16.73
CA ILE A 220 3.06 -0.02 16.23
C ILE A 220 2.24 1.14 16.78
N LYS A 221 2.38 1.46 18.07
CA LYS A 221 1.64 2.56 18.71
C LYS A 221 2.02 3.92 18.12
N GLU A 222 3.32 4.18 17.93
CA GLU A 222 3.83 5.47 17.44
C GLU A 222 3.66 5.64 15.92
N THR A 223 3.92 4.59 15.15
CA THR A 223 3.95 4.69 13.67
C THR A 223 2.67 4.19 13.00
N ARG A 224 1.83 3.46 13.74
CA ARG A 224 0.67 2.71 13.23
C ARG A 224 1.05 1.59 12.25
N ALA A 225 2.33 1.28 12.04
CA ALA A 225 2.73 0.14 11.19
C ALA A 225 1.99 -1.15 11.60
N THR A 226 1.77 -2.06 10.66
CA THR A 226 1.04 -3.35 10.85
C THR A 226 -0.46 -3.27 11.11
N THR A 227 -1.01 -2.15 11.61
CA THR A 227 -2.46 -1.98 11.89
C THR A 227 -3.35 -1.96 10.64
N GLY A 228 -2.72 -1.76 9.47
CA GLY A 228 -3.33 -1.88 8.15
C GLY A 228 -3.52 -3.36 7.76
N CYS A 229 -2.95 -3.77 6.64
CA CYS A 229 -3.11 -5.12 6.09
C CYS A 229 -2.27 -6.21 6.78
N GLY A 230 -1.44 -5.85 7.78
CA GLY A 230 -0.52 -6.78 8.44
C GLY A 230 0.69 -7.25 7.62
N GLY A 231 0.72 -7.04 6.29
CA GLY A 231 1.74 -7.60 5.40
C GLY A 231 3.19 -7.11 5.63
N CYS A 232 3.38 -6.05 6.41
CA CYS A 232 4.71 -5.55 6.77
C CYS A 232 5.21 -6.09 8.11
N ARG A 233 4.45 -6.96 8.80
CA ARG A 233 4.71 -7.35 10.19
C ARG A 233 6.10 -7.97 10.36
N ASP A 234 6.42 -9.01 9.61
CA ASP A 234 7.71 -9.70 9.70
C ASP A 234 8.89 -8.75 9.43
N THR A 235 8.74 -7.82 8.48
CA THR A 235 9.76 -6.81 8.19
C THR A 235 9.92 -5.81 9.34
N VAL A 236 8.81 -5.38 9.97
CA VAL A 236 8.85 -4.52 11.15
C VAL A 236 9.51 -5.24 12.32
N GLU A 237 9.14 -6.49 12.58
CA GLU A 237 9.75 -7.33 13.63
C GLU A 237 11.26 -7.46 13.40
N GLY A 238 11.69 -7.80 12.18
CA GLY A 238 13.12 -7.90 11.86
C GLY A 238 13.89 -6.58 11.97
N ILE A 239 13.29 -5.43 11.63
CA ILE A 239 13.92 -4.10 11.84
C ILE A 239 14.06 -3.81 13.33
N VAL A 240 13.04 -4.12 14.14
CA VAL A 240 13.05 -3.91 15.60
C VAL A 240 14.09 -4.80 16.28
N GLU A 241 14.18 -6.07 15.89
CA GLU A 241 15.23 -6.98 16.39
C GLU A 241 16.63 -6.46 16.08
N TRP A 242 16.84 -5.94 14.86
CA TRP A 242 18.11 -5.34 14.47
C TRP A 242 18.44 -4.07 15.27
N LEU A 243 17.46 -3.20 15.50
CA LEU A 243 17.63 -2.00 16.33
C LEU A 243 17.96 -2.35 17.77
N ALA A 244 17.29 -3.37 18.33
CA ALA A 244 17.56 -3.87 19.68
C ALA A 244 19.00 -4.39 19.84
N ALA A 245 19.54 -5.05 18.80
CA ALA A 245 20.92 -5.54 18.79
C ALA A 245 21.96 -4.41 18.59
N SER A 246 21.61 -3.36 17.83
CA SER A 246 22.55 -2.30 17.44
C SER A 246 22.57 -1.09 18.39
N ASP A 247 21.45 -0.83 19.08
CA ASP A 247 21.26 0.22 20.08
C ASP A 247 20.53 -0.37 21.31
N PRO A 248 21.19 -1.28 22.05
CA PRO A 248 20.60 -1.90 23.23
C PRO A 248 20.35 -0.86 24.31
N GLN A 249 19.31 -1.06 25.13
CA GLN A 249 19.03 -0.19 26.26
C GLN A 249 20.29 -0.02 27.12
N THR A 250 20.75 1.21 27.29
CA THR A 250 21.70 1.52 28.35
C THR A 250 20.92 1.38 29.65
N THR A 251 20.98 0.21 30.29
CA THR A 251 20.51 0.05 31.66
C THR A 251 21.37 0.97 32.52
N GLY A 252 20.84 2.13 32.88
CA GLY A 252 21.42 3.02 33.87
C GLY A 252 21.43 2.31 35.21
N SER A 253 22.48 1.54 35.47
CA SER A 253 22.92 1.19 36.81
C SER A 253 23.92 2.27 37.24
N CYS A 254 23.43 3.36 37.80
CA CYS A 254 24.25 4.15 38.72
C CYS A 254 24.00 3.60 40.13
N ALA A 255 25.06 2.99 40.68
CA ALA A 255 25.24 2.77 42.11
C ALA A 255 25.53 4.10 42.83
#